data_AF-C3R3P5-F1
#
_entry.id   AF-C3R3P5-F1
#
_cell.length_a   1.000
_cell.length_b   1.000
_cell.length_c   1.000
_cell.angle_alpha   90.00
_cell.angle_beta   90.00
_cell.angle_gamma   90.00
#
_symmetry.space_group_name_H-M   'P 1'
#
loop_
_entity.id
_entity.type
_entity.pdbx_description
1 polymer ?
#
loop_
_entity_poly.entity_id
_entity_poly.type
_entity_poly.pdbx_seq_one_letter_code
_entity_poly.pdbx_strand_id
1 'polypeptide(L)'
;MKMTKGKPISPGQLKALHATFRSKGFDEEDRHDFISRFTEGRVNSTKELTFNEARQMLERLNESDIKKKEREQAESLKQVKAIFKLSFGISFLNKGYSNDTEEEFEMNKAKLNMFARSKSASHKNVTEMYLSELKAFKKQLEAIAYNENNKSKNKKS
;
A
#
# COMPACT_ATOMS: atom_id res chain seq x y z
N MET A 1 -31.49 -18.54 -9.11
CA MET A 1 -30.29 -18.25 -8.29
C MET A 1 -30.69 -18.35 -6.82
N LYS A 2 -30.29 -19.39 -6.08
CA LYS A 2 -30.68 -19.56 -4.66
C LYS A 2 -29.90 -18.56 -3.80
N MET A 3 -30.53 -17.44 -3.45
CA MET A 3 -30.01 -16.57 -2.40
C MET A 3 -29.98 -17.37 -1.11
N THR A 4 -28.83 -17.44 -0.44
CA THR A 4 -28.66 -18.05 0.87
C THR A 4 -29.39 -17.19 1.92
N LYS A 5 -30.72 -17.28 1.93
CA LYS A 5 -31.62 -16.67 2.92
C LYS A 5 -31.47 -17.46 4.22
N GLY A 6 -30.85 -16.89 5.24
CA GLY A 6 -31.08 -17.37 6.61
C GLY A 6 -29.95 -17.25 7.61
N LYS A 7 -28.68 -17.03 7.21
CA LYS A 7 -27.63 -16.85 8.21
C LYS A 7 -27.72 -15.43 8.79
N PRO A 8 -27.99 -15.26 10.10
CA PRO A 8 -27.98 -13.94 10.72
C PRO A 8 -26.57 -13.35 10.70
N ILE A 9 -26.47 -12.03 10.81
CA ILE A 9 -25.20 -11.32 10.98
C ILE A 9 -24.39 -11.93 12.13
N SER A 10 -23.08 -12.09 11.93
CA SER A 10 -22.20 -12.55 13.01
C SER A 10 -21.83 -11.41 13.97
N PRO A 11 -21.53 -11.68 15.25
CA PRO A 11 -21.08 -10.64 16.19
C PRO A 11 -19.85 -9.85 15.68
N GLY A 12 -18.94 -10.52 14.97
CA GLY A 12 -17.78 -9.88 14.36
C GLY A 12 -18.15 -8.88 13.25
N GLN A 13 -19.10 -9.24 12.38
CA GLN A 13 -19.61 -8.34 11.34
C GLN A 13 -20.39 -7.16 11.93
N LEU A 14 -21.18 -7.40 12.98
CA LEU A 14 -21.90 -6.34 13.68
C LEU A 14 -20.93 -5.30 14.26
N LYS A 15 -19.88 -5.77 14.96
CA LYS A 15 -18.82 -4.91 15.50
C LYS A 15 -18.08 -4.15 14.39
N ALA A 16 -17.76 -4.83 13.28
CA ALA A 16 -17.10 -4.21 12.13
C ALA A 16 -17.96 -3.11 11.50
N LEU A 17 -19.27 -3.35 11.28
CA LEU A 17 -20.18 -2.36 10.72
C LEU A 17 -20.29 -1.13 11.63
N HIS A 18 -20.47 -1.33 12.94
CA HIS A 18 -20.54 -0.21 13.89
C HIS A 18 -19.25 0.61 13.89
N ALA A 19 -18.08 -0.04 13.86
CA ALA A 19 -16.81 0.64 13.75
C ALA A 19 -16.67 1.41 12.41
N THR A 20 -17.08 0.82 11.29
CA THR A 20 -17.03 1.44 9.97
C THR A 20 -17.97 2.65 9.87
N PHE A 21 -19.21 2.54 10.34
CA PHE A 21 -20.15 3.67 10.37
C PHE A 21 -19.60 4.83 11.20
N ARG A 22 -19.10 4.53 12.40
CA ARG A 22 -18.48 5.55 13.28
C ARG A 22 -17.26 6.20 12.63
N SER A 23 -16.39 5.40 12.00
CA SER A 23 -15.20 5.90 11.29
C SER A 23 -15.57 6.83 10.13
N LYS A 24 -16.70 6.57 9.46
CA LYS A 24 -17.22 7.39 8.36
C LYS A 24 -18.11 8.55 8.81
N GLY A 25 -18.31 8.72 10.12
CA GLY A 25 -19.09 9.83 10.68
C GLY A 25 -20.61 9.70 10.52
N PHE A 26 -21.12 8.50 10.27
CA PHE A 26 -22.57 8.27 10.24
C PHE A 26 -23.15 8.44 11.64
N ASP A 27 -24.22 9.22 11.75
CA ASP A 27 -25.06 9.24 12.94
C ASP A 27 -26.09 8.09 12.93
N GLU A 28 -27.00 8.09 13.90
CA GLU A 28 -28.00 7.04 14.03
C GLU A 28 -29.05 7.05 12.90
N GLU A 29 -29.50 8.23 12.48
CA GLU A 29 -30.51 8.37 11.42
C GLU A 29 -29.91 8.02 10.06
N ASP A 30 -28.72 8.54 9.75
CA ASP A 30 -27.96 8.23 8.53
C ASP A 30 -27.72 6.72 8.40
N ARG A 31 -27.40 6.06 9.51
CA ARG A 31 -27.18 4.62 9.54
C ARG A 31 -28.47 3.86 9.23
N HIS A 32 -29.59 4.23 9.84
CA HIS A 32 -30.88 3.56 9.60
C HIS A 32 -31.39 3.78 8.17
N ASP A 33 -31.28 5.01 7.64
CA ASP A 33 -31.63 5.32 6.26
C ASP A 33 -30.74 4.56 5.27
N PHE A 34 -29.43 4.51 5.51
CA PHE A 34 -28.49 3.75 4.67
C PHE A 34 -28.80 2.24 4.67
N ILE A 35 -29.09 1.64 5.83
CA ILE A 35 -29.44 0.21 5.94
C ILE A 35 -30.77 -0.08 5.24
N SER A 36 -31.76 0.79 5.43
CA SER A 36 -33.06 0.68 4.76
C SER A 36 -32.88 0.70 3.25
N ARG A 37 -32.18 1.72 2.70
CA ARG A 37 -31.91 1.82 1.27
C ARG A 37 -31.13 0.63 0.72
N PHE A 38 -30.09 0.18 1.44
CA PHE A 38 -29.26 -0.94 1.01
C PHE A 38 -30.02 -2.28 0.97
N THR A 39 -31.03 -2.44 1.83
CA THR A 39 -31.85 -3.66 1.92
C THR A 39 -33.22 -3.51 1.27
N GLU A 40 -33.40 -2.47 0.44
CA GLU A 40 -34.67 -2.18 -0.25
C GLU A 40 -35.87 -2.08 0.71
N GLY A 41 -35.64 -1.51 1.89
CA GLY A 41 -36.64 -1.30 2.93
C GLY A 41 -36.94 -2.54 3.79
N ARG A 42 -36.24 -3.66 3.59
CA ARG A 42 -36.47 -4.90 4.35
C ARG A 42 -36.19 -4.73 5.84
N VAL A 43 -35.12 -4.00 6.19
CA VAL A 43 -34.68 -3.78 7.58
C VAL A 43 -34.14 -2.37 7.77
N ASN A 44 -34.24 -1.86 8.99
CA ASN A 44 -33.66 -0.57 9.38
C ASN A 44 -32.54 -0.70 10.42
N SER A 45 -32.28 -1.92 10.91
CA SER A 45 -31.32 -2.18 11.98
C SER A 45 -30.21 -3.12 11.55
N THR A 46 -28.98 -2.80 11.98
CA THR A 46 -27.79 -3.63 11.76
C THR A 46 -27.94 -5.06 12.31
N LYS A 47 -28.78 -5.26 13.33
CA LYS A 47 -29.04 -6.58 13.95
C LYS A 47 -29.87 -7.51 13.06
N GLU A 48 -30.63 -6.96 12.13
CA GLU A 48 -31.57 -7.69 11.27
C GLU A 48 -30.99 -7.98 9.87
N LEU A 49 -29.74 -7.57 9.67
CA LEU A 49 -28.98 -7.92 8.48
C LEU A 49 -28.65 -9.42 8.47
N THR A 50 -28.71 -10.00 7.28
CA THR A 50 -28.11 -11.30 7.02
C THR A 50 -26.59 -11.18 6.96
N PHE A 51 -25.91 -12.30 7.17
CA PHE A 51 -24.46 -12.40 7.03
C PHE A 51 -23.96 -11.84 5.69
N ASN A 52 -24.68 -12.10 4.59
CA ASN A 52 -24.28 -11.67 3.25
C ASN A 52 -24.50 -10.18 3.01
N GLU A 53 -25.63 -9.62 3.46
CA GLU A 53 -25.86 -8.18 3.37
C GLU A 53 -24.83 -7.42 4.20
N ALA A 54 -24.54 -7.87 5.42
CA ALA A 54 -23.50 -7.27 6.26
C ALA A 54 -22.11 -7.32 5.59
N ARG A 55 -21.76 -8.43 4.92
CA ARG A 55 -20.51 -8.55 4.15
C ARG A 55 -20.47 -7.56 2.99
N GLN A 56 -21.50 -7.54 2.15
CA GLN A 56 -21.56 -6.64 0.98
C GLN A 56 -21.58 -5.17 1.39
N MET A 57 -22.27 -4.86 2.50
CA MET A 57 -22.31 -3.52 3.06
C MET A 57 -20.92 -3.05 3.54
N LEU A 58 -20.18 -3.91 4.25
CA LEU A 58 -18.80 -3.62 4.65
C LEU A 58 -17.89 -3.39 3.44
N GLU A 59 -18.02 -4.21 2.39
CA GLU A 59 -17.26 -4.05 1.15
C GLU A 59 -17.56 -2.72 0.48
N ARG A 60 -18.84 -2.36 0.36
CA ARG A 60 -19.26 -1.11 -0.26
C ARG A 60 -18.81 0.11 0.53
N LEU A 61 -18.94 0.07 1.85
CA LEU A 61 -18.50 1.17 2.73
C LEU A 61 -16.97 1.35 2.62
N ASN A 62 -16.19 0.27 2.63
CA ASN A 62 -14.74 0.34 2.62
C ASN A 62 -14.12 0.43 1.21
N GLU A 63 -14.90 0.44 0.13
CA GLU A 63 -14.42 0.39 -1.25
C GLU A 63 -13.44 1.53 -1.57
N SER A 64 -13.71 2.75 -1.11
CA SER A 64 -12.82 3.90 -1.30
C SER A 64 -11.47 3.70 -0.60
N ASP A 65 -11.49 3.12 0.59
CA ASP A 65 -10.32 2.93 1.44
C ASP A 65 -9.44 1.79 0.89
N ILE A 66 -10.08 0.72 0.40
CA ILE A 66 -9.42 -0.38 -0.32
C ILE A 66 -8.73 0.17 -1.57
N LYS A 67 -9.46 0.90 -2.42
CA LYS A 67 -8.90 1.50 -3.65
C LYS A 67 -7.76 2.47 -3.35
N LYS A 68 -7.86 3.26 -2.27
CA LYS A 68 -6.79 4.15 -1.83
C LYS A 68 -5.54 3.36 -1.43
N LYS A 69 -5.71 2.30 -0.62
CA LYS A 69 -4.61 1.43 -0.19
C LYS A 69 -3.94 0.72 -1.36
N GLU A 70 -4.72 0.22 -2.32
CA GLU A 70 -4.20 -0.41 -3.54
C GLU A 70 -3.35 0.57 -4.37
N ARG A 71 -3.83 1.81 -4.54
CA ARG A 71 -3.06 2.87 -5.22
C ARG A 71 -1.75 3.18 -4.50
N GLU A 72 -1.80 3.30 -3.17
CA GLU A 72 -0.61 3.58 -2.36
C GLU A 72 0.41 2.44 -2.41
N GLN A 73 -0.06 1.18 -2.42
CA GLN A 73 0.79 0.00 -2.61
C GLN A 73 1.40 -0.04 -4.01
N ALA A 74 0.62 0.25 -5.05
CA ALA A 74 1.11 0.32 -6.42
C ALA A 74 2.17 1.42 -6.59
N GLU A 75 1.95 2.60 -5.98
CA GLU A 75 2.94 3.68 -5.94
C GLU A 75 4.21 3.25 -5.21
N SER A 76 4.09 2.59 -4.06
CA SER A 76 5.23 2.11 -3.28
C SER A 76 6.06 1.10 -4.08
N LEU A 77 5.41 0.12 -4.72
CA LEU A 77 6.08 -0.85 -5.60
C LEU A 77 6.79 -0.16 -6.77
N LYS A 78 6.18 0.87 -7.36
CA LYS A 78 6.81 1.67 -8.41
C LYS A 78 8.07 2.38 -7.91
N GLN A 79 8.05 2.93 -6.70
CA GLN A 79 9.24 3.55 -6.11
C GLN A 79 10.34 2.52 -5.82
N VAL A 80 10.01 1.37 -5.23
CA VAL A 80 10.97 0.29 -4.96
C VAL A 80 11.68 -0.15 -6.25
N LYS A 81 10.92 -0.39 -7.32
CA LYS A 81 11.49 -0.74 -8.64
C LYS A 81 12.40 0.36 -9.19
N ALA A 82 12.01 1.63 -9.05
CA ALA A 82 12.82 2.74 -9.51
C ALA A 82 14.12 2.89 -8.71
N ILE A 83 14.08 2.73 -7.39
CA ILE A 83 15.24 2.74 -6.50
C ILE A 83 16.19 1.59 -6.86
N PHE A 84 15.64 0.38 -7.03
CA PHE A 84 16.43 -0.78 -7.44
C PHE A 84 17.14 -0.52 -8.78
N LYS A 85 16.42 -0.01 -9.79
CA LYS A 85 17.02 0.37 -11.08
C LYS A 85 18.09 1.45 -10.95
N LEU A 86 17.86 2.49 -10.15
CA LEU A 86 18.83 3.58 -9.92
C LEU A 86 20.12 3.09 -9.29
N SER A 87 20.06 2.05 -8.44
CA SER A 87 21.25 1.49 -7.80
C SER A 87 22.31 0.98 -8.80
N PHE A 88 21.89 0.52 -9.98
CA PHE A 88 22.79 0.09 -11.07
C PHE A 88 23.48 1.27 -11.78
N GLY A 89 23.01 2.49 -11.57
CA GLY A 89 23.69 3.70 -12.06
C GLY A 89 24.83 4.17 -11.15
N ILE A 90 24.89 3.67 -9.92
CA ILE A 90 25.76 4.20 -8.86
C ILE A 90 26.96 3.28 -8.64
N SER A 91 28.17 3.84 -8.78
CA SER A 91 29.43 3.10 -8.84
C SER A 91 29.71 2.21 -7.63
N PHE A 92 29.45 2.69 -6.42
CA PHE A 92 29.68 1.95 -5.18
C PHE A 92 28.48 1.08 -4.73
N LEU A 93 27.42 0.99 -5.54
CA LEU A 93 26.28 0.12 -5.31
C LEU A 93 26.30 -1.05 -6.31
N ASN A 94 25.45 -0.97 -7.34
CA ASN A 94 25.20 -2.08 -8.26
C ASN A 94 25.68 -1.79 -9.69
N LYS A 95 26.43 -0.70 -9.93
CA LYS A 95 26.96 -0.43 -11.27
C LYS A 95 27.94 -1.52 -11.69
N GLY A 96 27.70 -2.08 -12.88
CA GLY A 96 28.51 -3.16 -13.45
C GLY A 96 28.20 -4.55 -12.91
N TYR A 97 27.20 -4.69 -12.01
CA TYR A 97 26.70 -5.99 -11.59
C TYR A 97 25.60 -6.48 -12.55
N SER A 98 25.61 -7.77 -12.86
CA SER A 98 24.52 -8.49 -13.51
C SER A 98 23.34 -8.69 -12.54
N ASN A 99 22.20 -9.05 -13.11
CA ASN A 99 20.98 -9.36 -12.36
C ASN A 99 20.22 -10.48 -13.08
N ASP A 100 20.95 -11.43 -13.63
CA ASP A 100 20.44 -12.47 -14.52
C ASP A 100 20.10 -13.74 -13.72
N THR A 101 20.77 -13.97 -12.60
CA THR A 101 20.45 -15.07 -11.66
C THR A 101 19.75 -14.57 -10.39
N GLU A 102 19.08 -15.49 -9.70
CA GLU A 102 18.40 -15.20 -8.42
C GLU A 102 19.42 -14.79 -7.34
N GLU A 103 20.59 -15.41 -7.32
CA GLU A 103 21.66 -15.09 -6.37
C GLU A 103 22.20 -13.67 -6.58
N GLU A 104 22.37 -13.27 -7.85
CA GLU A 104 22.77 -11.91 -8.21
C GLU A 104 21.70 -10.89 -7.80
N PHE A 105 20.43 -11.21 -8.05
CA PHE A 105 19.31 -10.37 -7.65
C PHE A 105 19.26 -10.17 -6.13
N GLU A 106 19.35 -11.24 -5.35
CA GLU A 106 19.35 -11.16 -3.90
C GLU A 106 20.61 -10.47 -3.35
N MET A 107 21.77 -10.64 -3.99
CA MET A 107 22.99 -9.88 -3.64
C MET A 107 22.79 -8.37 -3.88
N ASN A 108 22.30 -7.98 -5.06
CA ASN A 108 22.08 -6.56 -5.41
C ASN A 108 21.07 -5.90 -4.48
N LYS A 109 20.02 -6.66 -4.09
CA LYS A 109 19.02 -6.25 -3.09
C LYS A 109 19.64 -6.11 -1.71
N ALA A 110 20.49 -7.05 -1.27
CA ALA A 110 21.18 -6.99 0.01
C ALA A 110 22.10 -5.76 0.10
N LYS A 111 22.90 -5.49 -0.94
CA LYS A 111 23.74 -4.29 -1.01
C LYS A 111 22.94 -3.00 -0.88
N LEU A 112 21.84 -2.91 -1.63
CA LEU A 112 20.95 -1.77 -1.57
C LEU A 112 20.33 -1.60 -0.18
N ASN A 113 19.90 -2.69 0.47
CA ASN A 113 19.36 -2.67 1.83
C ASN A 113 20.43 -2.28 2.87
N MET A 114 21.66 -2.78 2.76
CA MET A 114 22.76 -2.35 3.64
C MET A 114 23.04 -0.86 3.52
N PHE A 115 23.05 -0.34 2.28
CA PHE A 115 23.21 1.09 2.04
C PHE A 115 22.03 1.89 2.60
N ALA A 116 20.80 1.45 2.36
CA ALA A 116 19.59 2.09 2.88
C ALA A 116 19.63 2.17 4.41
N ARG A 117 19.94 1.07 5.11
CA ARG A 117 20.04 1.06 6.57
C ARG A 117 21.11 2.00 7.12
N SER A 118 22.22 2.16 6.42
CA SER A 118 23.34 2.98 6.88
C SER A 118 23.23 4.46 6.50
N LYS A 119 22.60 4.80 5.37
CA LYS A 119 22.65 6.14 4.78
C LYS A 119 21.30 6.78 4.49
N SER A 120 20.19 6.04 4.49
CA SER A 120 18.87 6.64 4.38
C SER A 120 18.44 7.24 5.72
N ALA A 121 17.58 8.25 5.68
CA ALA A 121 17.02 8.85 6.90
C ALA A 121 16.14 7.88 7.71
N SER A 122 15.56 6.86 7.08
CA SER A 122 14.69 5.89 7.75
C SER A 122 15.46 4.72 8.39
N HIS A 123 16.72 4.50 8.01
CA HIS A 123 17.57 3.40 8.51
C HIS A 123 16.94 2.00 8.39
N LYS A 124 16.07 1.79 7.40
CA LYS A 124 15.32 0.53 7.15
C LYS A 124 15.74 -0.15 5.83
N ASN A 125 15.31 -1.40 5.65
CA ASN A 125 15.32 -2.04 4.34
C ASN A 125 14.37 -1.33 3.38
N VAL A 126 14.66 -1.31 2.08
CA VAL A 126 13.85 -0.60 1.08
C VAL A 126 12.41 -1.13 1.05
N THR A 127 12.20 -2.42 1.23
CA THR A 127 10.85 -3.04 1.25
C THR A 127 10.03 -2.73 2.49
N GLU A 128 10.65 -2.22 3.55
CA GLU A 128 10.00 -1.86 4.82
C GLU A 128 9.70 -0.36 4.92
N MET A 129 10.10 0.41 3.92
CA MET A 129 9.91 1.86 3.91
C MET A 129 8.47 2.24 3.55
N TYR A 130 7.95 3.26 4.22
CA TYR A 130 6.71 3.93 3.82
C TYR A 130 6.90 4.70 2.50
N LEU A 131 5.79 5.00 1.81
CA LEU A 131 5.83 5.70 0.52
C LEU A 131 6.61 7.04 0.56
N SER A 132 6.49 7.79 1.66
CA SER A 132 7.24 9.03 1.87
C SER A 132 8.75 8.79 2.02
N GLU A 133 9.13 7.77 2.78
CA GLU A 133 10.53 7.35 2.97
C GLU A 133 11.14 6.86 1.65
N LEU A 134 10.38 6.07 0.86
CA LEU A 134 10.79 5.65 -0.48
C LEU A 134 11.03 6.84 -1.42
N LYS A 135 10.12 7.81 -1.44
CA LYS A 135 10.27 9.03 -2.27
C LYS A 135 11.50 9.84 -1.86
N ALA A 136 11.77 9.97 -0.55
CA ALA A 136 12.95 10.66 -0.05
C ALA A 136 14.25 9.91 -0.40
N PHE A 137 14.29 8.60 -0.19
CA PHE A 137 15.46 7.78 -0.49
C PHE A 137 15.77 7.73 -1.98
N LYS A 138 14.75 7.65 -2.84
CA LYS A 138 14.92 7.78 -4.29
C LYS A 138 15.59 9.10 -4.68
N LYS A 139 15.13 10.22 -4.13
CA LYS A 139 15.72 11.56 -4.38
C LYS A 139 17.19 11.62 -3.95
N GLN A 140 17.54 10.98 -2.83
CA GLN A 140 18.93 10.86 -2.39
C GLN A 140 19.78 10.08 -3.41
N LEU A 141 19.31 8.94 -3.92
CA LEU A 141 20.00 8.17 -4.95
C LEU A 141 20.14 8.93 -6.28
N GLU A 142 19.09 9.66 -6.69
CA GLU A 142 19.14 10.51 -7.90
C GLU A 142 20.22 11.59 -7.78
N ALA A 143 20.33 12.26 -6.63
CA ALA A 143 21.38 13.25 -6.39
C ALA A 143 22.79 12.63 -6.43
N ILE A 144 22.96 11.42 -5.86
CA ILE A 144 24.22 10.69 -5.92
C ILE A 144 24.58 10.35 -7.38
N ALA A 145 23.66 9.76 -8.14
CA ALA A 145 23.88 9.38 -9.53
C ALA A 145 24.19 10.60 -10.41
N TYR A 146 23.50 11.72 -10.20
CA TYR A 146 23.77 12.99 -10.88
C TYR A 146 25.20 13.50 -10.60
N ASN A 147 25.60 13.51 -9.33
CA ASN A 147 26.93 13.96 -8.93
C ASN A 147 28.06 13.08 -9.50
N GLU A 148 27.86 11.76 -9.56
CA GLU A 148 28.82 10.85 -10.20
C GLU A 148 28.97 11.14 -11.70
N ASN A 149 27.86 11.32 -12.40
CA ASN A 149 27.86 11.63 -13.83
C ASN A 149 28.57 12.96 -14.13
N ASN A 150 28.34 14.00 -13.33
CA ASN A 150 29.03 15.28 -13.50
C ASN A 150 30.53 15.21 -13.19
N LYS A 151 30.92 14.50 -12.12
CA LYS A 151 32.34 14.26 -11.82
C LYS A 151 33.05 13.52 -12.96
N SER A 152 32.37 12.58 -13.62
CA SER A 152 32.94 11.83 -14.73
C SER A 152 33.16 12.69 -16.00
N LYS A 153 32.32 13.70 -16.23
CA LYS A 153 32.45 14.64 -17.34
C LYS A 153 33.62 15.60 -17.14
N ASN A 154 33.76 16.17 -15.95
CA ASN A 154 34.83 17.13 -15.64
C ASN A 154 36.24 16.50 -15.62
N LYS A 155 36.36 15.17 -15.51
CA LYS A 155 37.66 14.47 -15.60
C LYS A 155 38.07 14.11 -17.04
N LYS A 156 37.16 14.25 -18.01
CA LYS A 156 37.40 13.92 -19.43
C LYS A 156 37.57 15.17 -20.31
N SER A 157 37.44 16.36 -19.74
CA SER A 157 37.81 17.65 -20.35
C SER A 157 39.18 18.07 -19.83
#